data_AF-A0A7M4AVT0-F1
#
_entry.id   AF-A0A7M4AVT0-F1
#
_cell.length_a   1.000
_cell.length_b   1.000
_cell.length_c   1.000
_cell.angle_alpha   90.00
_cell.angle_beta   90.00
_cell.angle_gamma   90.00
#
_symmetry.space_group_name_H-M   'P 1'
#
loop_
_entity.id
_entity.type
_entity.pdbx_description
1 polymer ?
#
loop_
_entity_poly.entity_id
_entity_poly.type
_entity_poly.pdbx_seq_one_letter_code
_entity_poly.pdbx_strand_id
1 'polypeptide(L)'
;VGFHIRYVCGVLEAASMPYDYMTADQYRLRLREDEASLQHYLSTRLGVVCVAGAVVPGKYLRGTPISLKETQALIRNLPTETPAVFGGWAIRGWKKQGWSPLRPNLFLAIQDTDATLHHFFQKGEWRNRRRTAEQWTAWAQAGASSKAVTNHPDLGTVDR
;
A
#
# COMPACT_ATOMS: atom_id res chain seq x y z
N VAL A 1 -10.76 13.15 -5.03
CA VAL A 1 -10.92 11.74 -5.48
C VAL A 1 -9.86 10.89 -4.78
N GLY A 2 -10.21 9.69 -4.32
CA GLY A 2 -9.55 8.99 -3.20
C GLY A 2 -8.22 8.29 -3.48
N PHE A 3 -7.54 7.92 -2.40
CA PHE A 3 -6.43 6.97 -2.42
C PHE A 3 -6.97 5.56 -2.71
N HIS A 4 -6.45 4.91 -3.73
CA HIS A 4 -6.87 3.55 -4.09
C HIS A 4 -5.68 2.75 -4.57
N ILE A 5 -5.52 1.52 -4.08
CA ILE A 5 -4.36 0.66 -4.36
C ILE A 5 -4.14 0.43 -5.86
N ARG A 6 -5.23 0.40 -6.64
CA ARG A 6 -5.19 0.28 -8.11
C ARG A 6 -4.34 1.37 -8.80
N TYR A 7 -4.27 2.59 -8.28
CA TYR A 7 -3.38 3.60 -8.88
C TYR A 7 -1.90 3.34 -8.58
N VAL A 8 -1.59 2.85 -7.37
CA VAL A 8 -0.22 2.40 -7.03
C VAL A 8 0.17 1.25 -7.95
N CYS A 9 -0.72 0.27 -8.13
CA CYS A 9 -0.50 -0.81 -9.09
C CYS A 9 -0.34 -0.26 -10.51
N GLY A 10 -1.16 0.71 -10.93
CA GLY A 10 -1.00 1.38 -12.22
C GLY A 10 0.35 2.05 -12.43
N VAL A 11 0.95 2.64 -11.38
CA VAL A 11 2.33 3.16 -11.42
C VAL A 11 3.34 2.03 -11.62
N LEU A 12 3.17 0.90 -10.92
CA LEU A 12 4.05 -0.26 -11.05
C LEU A 12 3.95 -0.91 -12.43
N GLU A 13 2.74 -1.07 -12.96
CA GLU A 13 2.49 -1.57 -14.33
C GLU A 13 3.11 -0.61 -15.37
N ALA A 14 2.89 0.69 -15.24
CA ALA A 14 3.46 1.69 -16.16
C ALA A 14 4.99 1.71 -16.11
N ALA A 15 5.59 1.39 -14.96
CA ALA A 15 7.03 1.26 -14.80
C ALA A 15 7.57 -0.14 -15.17
N SER A 16 6.71 -1.07 -15.59
CA SER A 16 7.05 -2.49 -15.81
C SER A 16 7.76 -3.12 -14.59
N MET A 17 7.40 -2.68 -13.39
CA MET A 17 7.98 -3.15 -12.13
C MET A 17 7.24 -4.40 -11.65
N PRO A 18 7.89 -5.57 -11.54
CA PRO A 18 7.27 -6.74 -10.96
C PRO A 18 6.91 -6.49 -9.49
N TYR A 19 5.71 -6.85 -9.08
CA TYR A 19 5.26 -6.68 -7.71
C TYR A 19 4.31 -7.79 -7.28
N ASP A 20 4.17 -7.98 -5.98
CA ASP A 20 3.12 -8.82 -5.41
C ASP A 20 1.99 -7.97 -4.86
N TYR A 21 0.77 -8.48 -4.98
CA TYR A 21 -0.42 -7.88 -4.41
C TYR A 21 -0.87 -8.68 -3.20
N MET A 22 -1.14 -7.98 -2.08
CA MET A 22 -1.62 -8.59 -0.84
C MET A 22 -2.66 -7.67 -0.21
N THR A 23 -3.83 -8.21 0.11
CA THR A 23 -4.86 -7.46 0.85
C THR A 23 -4.54 -7.39 2.34
N ALA A 24 -5.17 -6.45 3.07
CA ALA A 24 -5.04 -6.36 4.52
C ALA A 24 -5.48 -7.67 5.22
N ASP A 25 -6.49 -8.35 4.70
CA ASP A 25 -6.98 -9.63 5.25
C ASP A 25 -5.98 -10.76 5.02
N GLN A 26 -5.37 -10.85 3.83
CA GLN A 26 -4.31 -11.82 3.55
C GLN A 26 -3.08 -11.57 4.43
N TYR A 27 -2.69 -10.30 4.60
CA TYR A 27 -1.61 -9.92 5.53
C TYR A 27 -1.94 -10.36 6.96
N ARG A 28 -3.16 -10.10 7.43
CA ARG A 28 -3.62 -10.49 8.78
C ARG A 28 -3.66 -12.01 8.97
N LEU A 29 -4.03 -12.76 7.95
CA LEU A 29 -3.99 -14.23 7.98
C LEU A 29 -2.54 -14.70 8.14
N ARG A 30 -1.63 -14.26 7.26
CA ARG A 30 -0.21 -14.63 7.33
C ARG A 30 0.46 -14.25 8.64
N LEU A 31 0.16 -13.05 9.16
CA LEU A 31 0.69 -12.58 10.44
C LEU A 31 0.24 -13.48 11.62
N ARG A 32 -0.95 -14.08 11.56
CA ARG A 32 -1.46 -14.99 12.59
C ARG A 32 -0.95 -16.42 12.43
N GLU A 33 -0.77 -16.87 11.20
CA GLU A 33 -0.36 -18.24 10.89
C GLU A 33 1.14 -18.43 11.10
N ASP A 34 1.98 -17.55 10.55
CA ASP A 34 3.44 -17.65 10.63
C ASP A 34 4.10 -16.28 10.40
N GLU A 35 4.38 -15.57 11.51
CA GLU A 35 5.06 -14.27 11.47
C GLU A 35 6.49 -14.36 10.92
N ALA A 36 7.21 -15.47 11.16
CA ALA A 36 8.58 -15.65 10.69
C ALA A 36 8.62 -15.82 9.15
N SER A 37 7.68 -16.59 8.59
CA SER A 37 7.51 -16.71 7.14
C SER A 37 7.11 -15.38 6.50
N LEU A 38 6.23 -14.60 7.14
CA LEU A 38 5.88 -13.25 6.68
C LEU A 38 7.10 -12.32 6.70
N GLN A 39 7.91 -12.35 7.76
CA GLN A 39 9.13 -11.56 7.85
C GLN A 39 10.13 -11.97 6.76
N HIS A 40 10.31 -13.27 6.52
CA HIS A 40 11.14 -13.77 5.43
C HIS A 40 10.60 -13.28 4.06
N TYR A 41 9.31 -13.41 3.81
CA TYR A 41 8.65 -12.92 2.60
C TYR A 41 8.88 -11.41 2.37
N LEU A 42 8.82 -10.60 3.43
CA LEU A 42 9.09 -9.16 3.33
C LEU A 42 10.58 -8.87 3.08
N SER A 43 11.48 -9.70 3.63
CA SER A 43 12.92 -9.57 3.45
C SER A 43 13.40 -9.79 2.02
N THR A 44 12.64 -10.53 1.21
CA THR A 44 12.96 -10.76 -0.20
C THR A 44 12.41 -9.67 -1.13
N ARG A 45 11.83 -8.58 -0.61
CA ARG A 45 11.25 -7.50 -1.41
C ARG A 45 12.17 -6.30 -1.52
N LEU A 46 12.21 -5.74 -2.73
CA LEU A 46 12.97 -4.52 -3.03
C LEU A 46 12.36 -3.27 -2.39
N GLY A 47 11.07 -3.31 -2.05
CA GLY A 47 10.37 -2.21 -1.41
C GLY A 47 8.94 -2.60 -1.03
N VAL A 48 8.31 -1.79 -0.18
CA VAL A 48 6.94 -2.02 0.28
C VAL A 48 6.09 -0.77 0.12
N VAL A 49 4.93 -0.93 -0.50
CA VAL A 49 3.91 0.12 -0.60
C VAL A 49 2.67 -0.32 0.16
N CYS A 50 2.20 0.52 1.07
CA CYS A 50 0.97 0.27 1.83
C CYS A 50 -0.04 1.40 1.62
N VAL A 51 -1.26 1.06 1.22
CA VAL A 51 -2.39 2.00 1.15
C VAL A 51 -3.39 1.64 2.24
N ALA A 52 -3.38 2.38 3.34
CA ALA A 52 -4.33 2.19 4.43
C ALA A 52 -5.63 2.98 4.12
N GLY A 53 -6.71 2.23 3.90
CA GLY A 53 -8.05 2.76 3.62
C GLY A 53 -8.60 3.63 4.76
N ALA A 54 -9.72 4.32 4.51
CA ALA A 54 -10.39 5.08 5.57
C ALA A 54 -10.93 4.12 6.63
N VAL A 55 -10.68 4.43 7.90
CA VAL A 55 -11.30 3.72 9.03
C VAL A 55 -12.55 4.48 9.43
N VAL A 56 -13.71 3.85 9.26
CA VAL A 56 -15.02 4.38 9.68
C VAL A 56 -15.58 3.53 10.83
N PRO A 57 -16.30 4.14 11.81
CA PRO A 57 -17.07 3.39 12.79
C PRO A 57 -18.16 2.55 12.12
N GLY A 58 -18.32 1.29 12.50
CA GLY A 58 -19.36 0.39 12.00
C GLY A 58 -18.84 -0.94 11.48
N LYS A 59 -19.76 -1.76 10.95
CA LYS A 59 -19.45 -3.06 10.36
C LYS A 59 -19.03 -2.89 8.90
N TYR A 60 -17.86 -3.43 8.53
CA TYR A 60 -17.44 -3.50 7.14
C TYR A 60 -18.20 -4.62 6.43
N LEU A 61 -18.74 -4.32 5.25
CA LEU A 61 -19.46 -5.31 4.42
C LEU A 61 -18.51 -6.37 3.85
N ARG A 62 -17.21 -6.08 3.74
CA ARG A 62 -16.16 -7.00 3.28
C ARG A 62 -14.90 -6.80 4.13
N GLY A 63 -13.72 -6.86 3.51
CA GLY A 63 -12.43 -6.67 4.17
C GLY A 63 -12.36 -5.41 5.03
N THR A 64 -11.76 -5.56 6.21
CA THR A 64 -11.55 -4.44 7.15
C THR A 64 -10.22 -3.77 6.81
N PRO A 65 -10.16 -2.42 6.72
CA PRO A 65 -8.91 -1.71 6.51
C PRO A 65 -7.84 -2.13 7.51
N ILE A 66 -6.58 -2.10 7.08
CA ILE A 66 -5.45 -2.35 8.00
C ILE A 66 -5.51 -1.38 9.19
N SER A 67 -5.38 -1.91 10.39
CA SER A 67 -5.38 -1.12 11.62
C SER A 67 -4.02 -0.45 11.87
N LEU A 68 -3.98 0.51 12.80
CA LEU A 68 -2.73 1.11 13.25
C LEU A 68 -1.79 0.06 13.86
N LYS A 69 -2.32 -0.86 14.67
CA LYS A 69 -1.55 -1.96 15.29
C LYS A 69 -0.90 -2.87 14.23
N GLU A 70 -1.65 -3.23 13.20
CA GLU A 70 -1.16 -4.04 12.09
C GLU A 70 -0.13 -3.30 11.24
N THR A 71 -0.35 -2.01 11.02
CA THR A 71 0.62 -1.14 10.32
C THR A 71 1.93 -1.04 11.11
N GLN A 72 1.86 -0.89 12.43
CA GLN A 72 3.04 -0.91 13.29
C GLN A 72 3.76 -2.27 13.26
N ALA A 73 3.01 -3.38 13.24
CA ALA A 73 3.60 -4.72 13.08
C ALA A 73 4.30 -4.86 11.73
N LEU A 74 3.67 -4.40 10.65
CA LEU A 74 4.29 -4.40 9.32
C LEU A 74 5.61 -3.63 9.34
N ILE A 75 5.61 -2.41 9.89
CA ILE A 75 6.82 -1.57 10.00
C ILE A 75 7.92 -2.26 10.82
N ARG A 76 7.58 -2.99 11.89
CA ARG A 76 8.58 -3.73 12.68
C ARG A 76 9.20 -4.88 11.88
N ASN A 77 8.39 -5.57 11.08
CA ASN A 77 8.81 -6.73 10.28
C ASN A 77 9.52 -6.37 8.96
N LEU A 78 9.52 -5.09 8.56
CA LEU A 78 10.34 -4.64 7.43
C LEU A 78 11.83 -4.75 7.77
N PRO A 79 12.70 -5.13 6.83
CA PRO A 79 14.14 -4.91 6.97
C PRO A 79 14.47 -3.42 7.08
N THR A 80 15.60 -3.08 7.69
CA THR A 80 16.04 -1.68 7.88
C THR A 80 16.37 -0.99 6.56
N GLU A 81 16.83 -1.72 5.56
CA GLU A 81 17.25 -1.17 4.27
C GLU A 81 16.13 -1.13 3.22
N THR A 82 15.00 -1.82 3.45
CA THR A 82 13.94 -1.94 2.45
C THR A 82 13.13 -0.64 2.38
N PRO A 83 13.19 0.15 1.29
CA PRO A 83 12.44 1.38 1.19
C PRO A 83 10.93 1.11 1.23
N ALA A 84 10.20 1.91 2.00
CA ALA A 84 8.77 1.76 2.17
C ALA A 84 8.03 3.10 2.05
N VAL A 85 6.89 3.10 1.37
CA VAL A 85 5.99 4.25 1.30
C VAL A 85 4.58 3.87 1.72
N PHE A 86 4.12 4.48 2.81
CA PHE A 86 2.81 4.21 3.40
C PHE A 86 1.94 5.45 3.23
N GLY A 87 0.74 5.27 2.69
CA GLY A 87 -0.20 6.37 2.51
C GLY A 87 -1.65 5.91 2.62
N GLY A 88 -2.56 6.73 2.12
CA GLY A 88 -3.99 6.52 2.30
C GLY A 88 -4.59 7.35 3.43
N TRP A 89 -5.91 7.27 3.56
CA TRP A 89 -6.68 8.10 4.49
C TRP A 89 -6.29 7.86 5.94
N ALA A 90 -6.12 6.60 6.34
CA ALA A 90 -5.74 6.26 7.70
C ALA A 90 -4.32 6.75 8.05
N ILE A 91 -3.32 6.56 7.20
CA ILE A 91 -1.96 7.10 7.41
C ILE A 91 -2.00 8.62 7.59
N ARG A 92 -2.75 9.33 6.74
CA ARG A 92 -2.92 10.77 6.85
C ARG A 92 -3.58 11.17 8.17
N GLY A 93 -4.60 10.44 8.61
CA GLY A 93 -5.28 10.65 9.89
C GLY A 93 -4.36 10.42 11.08
N TRP A 94 -3.68 9.28 11.14
CA TRP A 94 -2.76 8.93 12.22
C TRP A 94 -1.60 9.93 12.31
N LYS A 95 -1.04 10.35 11.17
CA LYS A 95 0.02 11.37 11.16
C LYS A 95 -0.45 12.72 11.72
N LYS A 96 -1.68 13.13 11.40
CA LYS A 96 -2.30 14.32 12.00
C LYS A 96 -2.51 14.18 13.51
N GLN A 97 -2.71 12.97 14.00
CA GLN A 97 -2.83 12.63 15.42
C GLN A 97 -1.48 12.43 16.11
N GLY A 98 -0.36 12.74 15.44
CA GLY A 98 0.99 12.67 16.02
C GLY A 98 1.70 11.33 15.84
N TRP A 99 1.12 10.36 15.14
CA TRP A 99 1.80 9.11 14.84
C TRP A 99 2.92 9.33 13.81
N SER A 100 4.16 9.17 14.25
CA SER A 100 5.36 9.32 13.42
C SER A 100 6.41 8.27 13.80
N PRO A 101 6.40 7.08 13.19
CA PRO A 101 7.40 6.05 13.46
C PRO A 101 8.81 6.53 13.07
N LEU A 102 9.78 6.33 13.96
CA LEU A 102 11.19 6.66 13.73
C LEU A 102 11.86 5.54 12.93
N ARG A 103 11.64 5.53 11.61
CA ARG A 103 12.21 4.54 10.70
C ARG A 103 12.75 5.23 9.44
N PRO A 104 14.07 5.21 9.20
CA PRO A 104 14.69 6.03 8.15
C PRO A 104 14.29 5.61 6.73
N ASN A 105 14.00 4.33 6.53
CA ASN A 105 13.55 3.77 5.26
C ASN A 105 12.04 3.87 5.02
N LEU A 106 11.28 4.57 5.89
CA LEU A 106 9.82 4.69 5.78
C LEU A 106 9.40 6.13 5.46
N PHE A 107 8.69 6.29 4.35
CA PHE A 107 8.03 7.53 3.99
C PHE A 107 6.52 7.47 4.24
N LEU A 108 6.00 8.39 5.04
CA LEU A 108 4.56 8.57 5.23
C LEU A 108 4.00 9.60 4.23
N ALA A 109 3.42 9.10 3.14
CA ALA A 109 2.75 9.89 2.12
C ALA A 109 1.42 10.47 2.66
N ILE A 110 1.35 11.80 2.72
CA ILE A 110 0.15 12.56 3.14
C ILE A 110 -0.62 13.17 1.96
N GLN A 111 -0.08 13.03 0.76
CA GLN A 111 -0.72 13.31 -0.53
C GLN A 111 -0.87 11.99 -1.31
N ASP A 112 -0.87 12.02 -2.64
CA ASP A 112 -1.10 10.86 -3.49
C ASP A 112 0.08 9.88 -3.39
N THR A 113 -0.18 8.68 -2.88
CA THR A 113 0.83 7.63 -2.62
C THR A 113 1.47 7.14 -3.91
N ASP A 114 0.67 6.98 -4.95
CA ASP A 114 1.03 6.64 -6.32
C ASP A 114 1.91 7.73 -6.97
N ALA A 115 1.53 9.01 -6.89
CA ALA A 115 2.37 10.09 -7.42
C ALA A 115 3.69 10.23 -6.65
N THR A 116 3.66 9.98 -5.34
CA THR A 116 4.84 9.95 -4.47
C THR A 116 5.78 8.81 -4.85
N LEU A 117 5.23 7.61 -5.09
CA LEU A 117 5.99 6.45 -5.58
C LEU A 117 6.60 6.70 -6.95
N HIS A 118 5.82 7.23 -7.89
CA HIS A 118 6.32 7.58 -9.21
C HIS A 118 7.47 8.59 -9.12
N HIS A 119 7.37 9.59 -8.24
CA HIS A 119 8.47 10.54 -8.04
C HIS A 119 9.75 9.88 -7.54
N PHE A 120 9.62 8.93 -6.61
CA PHE A 120 10.75 8.15 -6.12
C PHE A 120 11.41 7.34 -7.24
N PHE A 121 10.64 6.68 -8.11
CA PHE A 121 11.22 5.99 -9.28
C PHE A 121 11.96 6.93 -10.24
N GLN A 122 11.49 8.17 -10.38
CA GLN A 122 12.09 9.14 -11.31
C GLN A 122 13.30 9.88 -10.75
N LYS A 123 13.39 10.06 -9.42
CA LYS A 123 14.36 10.96 -8.78
C LYS A 123 15.19 10.31 -7.68
N GLY A 124 14.86 9.10 -7.25
CA GLY A 124 15.55 8.41 -6.16
C GLY A 124 15.28 8.99 -4.77
N GLU A 125 14.38 9.96 -4.64
CA GLU A 125 14.04 10.61 -3.38
C GLU A 125 12.53 10.61 -3.11
N TRP A 126 12.16 10.50 -1.82
CA TRP A 126 10.77 10.59 -1.40
C TRP A 126 10.30 12.03 -1.29
N ARG A 127 9.16 12.34 -1.92
CA ARG A 127 8.50 13.62 -1.75
C ARG A 127 7.00 13.49 -1.96
N ASN A 128 6.22 14.13 -1.10
CA ASN A 128 4.77 14.21 -1.27
C ASN A 128 4.44 14.86 -2.61
N ARG A 129 3.68 14.15 -3.45
CA ARG A 129 3.18 14.65 -4.73
C ARG A 129 1.68 14.48 -4.84
N ARG A 130 1.09 15.29 -5.72
CA ARG A 130 -0.27 15.09 -6.24
C ARG A 130 -0.16 14.65 -7.68
N ARG A 131 -1.11 13.81 -8.11
CA ARG A 131 -1.29 13.46 -9.52
C ARG A 131 -1.57 14.68 -10.38
N THR A 132 -1.05 14.67 -11.60
CA THR A 132 -1.58 15.49 -12.70
C THR A 132 -2.82 14.81 -13.31
N ALA A 133 -3.55 15.49 -14.19
CA ALA A 133 -4.70 14.92 -14.89
C ALA A 133 -4.29 13.74 -15.79
N GLU A 134 -3.13 13.83 -16.42
CA GLU A 134 -2.57 12.80 -17.30
C GLU A 134 -2.19 11.56 -16.49
N GLN A 135 -1.51 11.76 -15.36
CA GLN A 135 -1.18 10.67 -14.43
C GLN A 135 -2.43 10.00 -13.88
N TRP A 136 -3.47 10.77 -13.59
CA TRP A 136 -4.76 10.25 -13.15
C TRP A 136 -5.33 9.25 -14.16
N THR A 137 -5.42 9.64 -15.42
CA THR A 137 -5.96 8.82 -16.50
C THR A 137 -5.07 7.60 -16.78
N ALA A 138 -3.77 7.82 -16.96
CA ALA A 138 -2.83 6.77 -17.31
C ALA A 138 -2.78 5.65 -16.26
N TRP A 139 -2.68 6.01 -14.99
CA TRP A 139 -2.58 5.01 -13.92
C TRP A 139 -3.93 4.38 -13.58
N ALA A 140 -5.05 5.05 -13.86
CA ALA A 140 -6.36 4.41 -13.80
C ALA A 140 -6.49 3.28 -14.83
N GLN A 141 -6.05 3.54 -16.06
CA GLN A 141 -6.07 2.56 -17.16
C GLN A 141 -5.11 1.40 -16.91
N ALA A 142 -3.83 1.70 -16.64
CA ALA A 142 -2.83 0.67 -16.34
C ALA A 142 -3.21 -0.15 -15.10
N GLY A 143 -3.78 0.50 -14.08
CA GLY A 143 -4.25 -0.18 -12.88
C GLY A 143 -5.44 -1.12 -13.12
N ALA A 144 -6.26 -0.89 -14.16
CA ALA A 144 -7.43 -1.71 -14.46
C ALA A 144 -7.07 -3.14 -14.88
N SER A 145 -5.89 -3.35 -15.46
CA SER A 145 -5.36 -4.67 -15.84
C SER A 145 -4.41 -5.28 -14.80
N SER A 146 -4.26 -4.65 -13.64
CA SER A 146 -3.22 -4.96 -12.68
C SER A 146 -3.56 -6.12 -11.75
N LYS A 147 -2.57 -6.64 -11.00
CA LYS A 147 -2.76 -7.71 -9.99
C LYS A 147 -3.79 -7.36 -8.91
N ALA A 148 -4.04 -6.07 -8.64
CA ALA A 148 -5.09 -5.66 -7.71
C ALA A 148 -6.52 -5.91 -8.23
N VAL A 149 -6.66 -6.19 -9.53
CA VAL A 149 -7.92 -6.58 -10.17
C VAL A 149 -7.92 -8.07 -10.47
N THR A 150 -6.84 -8.61 -11.05
CA THR A 150 -6.80 -10.02 -11.46
C THR A 150 -6.61 -10.99 -10.31
N ASN A 151 -6.02 -10.57 -9.19
CA ASN A 151 -5.67 -11.44 -8.07
C ASN A 151 -6.38 -11.03 -6.76
N HIS A 152 -7.39 -10.16 -6.84
CA HIS A 152 -8.15 -9.78 -5.65
C HIS A 152 -9.02 -10.96 -5.19
N PRO A 153 -8.97 -11.37 -3.91
CA PRO A 153 -9.72 -12.53 -3.44
C PRO A 153 -11.25 -12.38 -3.62
N ASP A 154 -11.78 -11.17 -3.45
CA ASP A 154 -13.21 -10.87 -3.67
C ASP A 154 -13.64 -10.84 -5.15
N LEU A 155 -12.72 -10.95 -6.11
CA LEU A 155 -13.04 -10.92 -7.54
C LEU A 155 -12.92 -12.34 -8.11
N GLY A 156 -14.03 -12.93 -8.55
CA GLY A 156 -14.04 -14.22 -9.25
C GLY A 156 -14.54 -15.42 -8.43
N THR A 157 -14.93 -15.25 -7.17
CA THR A 157 -15.73 -16.27 -6.47
C THR A 157 -17.21 -16.03 -6.75
N VAL A 158 -17.91 -17.01 -7.34
CA VAL A 158 -19.38 -17.04 -7.32
C VAL A 158 -19.78 -17.01 -5.85
N ASP A 159 -20.65 -16.07 -5.46
CA ASP A 159 -21.22 -16.01 -4.11
C ASP A 159 -21.72 -17.42 -3.74
N ARG A 160 -21.16 -18.00 -2.68
CA ARG A 160 -21.63 -19.27 -2.10
C ARG A 160 -22.64 -18.98 -1.00
#